data_AF-A0A2X3BCL4-F1
#
_entry.id   AF-A0A2X3BCL4-F1
#
_cell.length_a   1.000
_cell.length_b   1.000
_cell.length_c   1.000
_cell.angle_alpha   90.00
_cell.angle_beta   90.00
_cell.angle_gamma   90.00
#
_symmetry.space_group_name_H-M   'P 1'
#
loop_
_entity.id
_entity.type
_entity.pdbx_description
1 polymer ?
#
loop_
_entity_poly.entity_id
_entity_poly.type
_entity_poly.pdbx_seq_one_letter_code
_entity_poly.pdbx_strand_id
1 'polypeptide(L)'
;MQYFVTIYIDTIKPKLGLIPFTIPHAFLGLTHIHPDKLDEIDRQTKQEKLNNVDWQDFDTQWHDINYPSILNDEFVEEGFWGFAPVESASTHYGKVFENNQYKPNWDSGLQKYTYSEKRDSTSFLSQNRCVFEISKEQYEKLLKFIKADVSETSYRTPRLPQRSSLLYYTKELLYYNSKPTNTYPYHNCVTWVLNKLDSIGIEIIDNEEWLPDNISTRDSLLRKFHYLQYLYAVFRKFQKIDSNLESIAGAKAFRTWARSMTQNKIFCALKIEGDITKGLNISTECKRTITQNQKYYENKLKDFITKSSDFMRVYNRINEQLERLLTKVKNLGYTNIQGDFTFIMWNDELQTRMLLDSKHRDENTKDYIAYPIEQIDPNIPACNWTLNHNASFILILRDEMLCRAVYKNYHYSNMSESFIDSINKSHIAILSGNDDLSYWSKSLHALRKSVVCEE
;
A
#
# COMPACT_ATOMS: atom_id res chain seq x y z
N MET A 1 17.91 -12.56 3.63
CA MET A 1 18.00 -11.39 4.52
C MET A 1 16.67 -10.68 4.49
N GLN A 2 16.18 -10.15 5.61
CA GLN A 2 14.94 -9.37 5.65
C GLN A 2 15.28 -7.90 5.42
N TYR A 3 14.37 -7.16 4.81
CA TYR A 3 14.55 -5.76 4.46
C TYR A 3 13.34 -4.97 4.96
N PHE A 4 13.58 -3.84 5.62
CA PHE A 4 12.51 -3.04 6.22
C PHE A 4 12.61 -1.59 5.76
N VAL A 5 11.46 -1.04 5.36
CA VAL A 5 11.28 0.40 5.18
C VAL A 5 10.34 0.91 6.25
N THR A 6 10.72 1.99 6.93
CA THR A 6 9.95 2.57 8.03
C THR A 6 9.67 4.03 7.78
N ILE A 7 8.41 4.44 7.90
CA ILE A 7 8.04 5.85 7.99
C ILE A 7 8.21 6.27 9.44
N TYR A 8 8.94 7.34 9.69
CA TYR A 8 9.03 7.99 11.00
C TYR A 8 8.30 9.34 10.97
N ILE A 9 7.65 9.70 12.07
CA ILE A 9 7.03 11.02 12.26
C ILE A 9 7.73 11.75 13.40
N ASP A 10 8.29 12.91 13.08
CA ASP A 10 8.77 13.89 14.05
C ASP A 10 7.74 15.02 14.20
N THR A 11 7.35 15.32 15.43
CA THR A 11 6.42 16.42 15.71
C THR A 11 7.17 17.71 15.95
N ILE A 12 7.10 18.63 14.99
CA ILE A 12 7.72 19.95 15.14
C ILE A 12 6.75 20.88 15.87
N LYS A 13 7.22 21.45 16.99
CA LYS A 13 6.57 22.59 17.64
C LYS A 13 7.20 23.88 17.09
N PRO A 14 6.45 24.73 16.37
CA PRO A 14 7.00 25.98 15.87
C PRO A 14 7.49 26.86 17.03
N LYS A 15 8.67 27.48 16.90
CA LYS A 15 9.21 28.45 17.89
C LYS A 15 8.31 29.68 18.13
N LEU A 16 7.31 29.93 17.29
CA LEU A 16 6.32 30.97 17.53
C LEU A 16 5.29 30.48 18.56
N GLY A 17 5.49 30.83 19.84
CA GLY A 17 4.57 30.55 20.95
C GLY A 17 3.15 31.16 20.82
N LEU A 18 2.77 31.63 19.64
CA LEU A 18 1.48 32.23 19.30
C LEU A 18 0.56 31.30 18.51
N ILE A 19 1.05 30.16 17.99
CA ILE A 19 0.19 29.24 17.23
C ILE A 19 0.30 27.79 17.74
N PRO A 20 -0.80 27.20 18.26
CA PRO A 20 -0.78 25.89 18.90
C PRO A 20 -0.95 24.75 17.89
N PHE A 21 -0.32 24.82 16.71
CA PHE A 21 -0.32 23.69 15.76
C PHE A 21 1.05 23.01 15.73
N THR A 22 1.04 21.67 15.68
CA THR A 22 2.23 20.86 15.42
C THR A 22 2.26 20.54 13.93
N ILE A 23 3.41 20.76 13.29
CA ILE A 23 3.63 20.31 11.91
C ILE A 23 4.33 18.96 11.98
N PRO A 24 3.68 17.84 11.62
CA PRO A 24 4.35 16.57 11.57
C PRO A 24 5.28 16.55 10.36
N HIS A 25 6.45 16.00 10.60
CA HIS A 25 7.50 15.82 9.63
C HIS A 25 7.73 14.33 9.42
N ALA A 26 7.78 13.88 8.16
CA ALA A 26 7.96 12.46 7.86
C ALA A 26 9.28 12.20 7.14
N PHE A 27 9.93 11.10 7.48
CA PHE A 27 11.15 10.63 6.81
C PHE A 27 11.17 9.10 6.75
N LEU A 28 12.01 8.55 5.88
CA LEU A 28 12.20 7.11 5.72
C LEU A 28 13.43 6.66 6.50
N GLY A 29 13.34 5.51 7.15
CA GLY A 29 14.51 4.73 7.58
C GLY A 29 14.51 3.35 6.93
N LEU A 30 15.66 2.91 6.45
CA LEU A 30 15.87 1.59 5.85
C LEU A 30 16.82 0.78 6.75
N THR A 31 16.44 -0.46 7.03
CA THR A 31 17.14 -1.37 7.96
C THR A 31 17.02 -2.83 7.49
N HIS A 32 17.96 -3.67 7.90
CA HIS A 32 17.97 -5.12 7.68
C HIS A 32 17.42 -5.92 8.89
N ILE A 33 17.20 -5.24 10.02
CA ILE A 33 16.58 -5.77 11.23
C ILE A 33 15.33 -4.93 11.54
N HIS A 34 14.24 -5.60 11.93
CA HIS A 34 13.01 -4.91 12.29
C HIS A 34 13.27 -3.89 13.43
N PRO A 35 12.80 -2.63 13.34
CA PRO A 35 13.01 -1.62 14.38
C PRO A 35 12.61 -2.06 15.79
N ASP A 36 11.49 -2.78 15.97
CA ASP A 36 11.11 -3.32 17.30
C ASP A 36 12.17 -4.29 17.88
N LYS A 37 12.85 -5.07 17.02
CA LYS A 37 13.94 -5.95 17.45
C LYS A 37 15.20 -5.15 17.79
N LEU A 38 15.48 -4.07 17.05
CA LEU A 38 16.57 -3.16 17.37
C LEU A 38 16.35 -2.46 18.73
N ASP A 39 15.12 -2.01 19.00
CA ASP A 39 14.75 -1.46 20.32
C ASP A 39 14.91 -2.50 21.45
N GLU A 40 14.60 -3.78 21.17
CA GLU A 40 14.80 -4.86 22.13
C GLU A 40 16.29 -5.11 22.40
N ILE A 41 17.13 -5.10 21.38
CA ILE A 41 18.59 -5.23 21.49
C ILE A 41 19.16 -4.07 22.32
N ASP A 42 18.72 -2.83 22.07
CA ASP A 42 19.13 -1.67 22.86
C ASP A 42 18.78 -1.85 24.35
N ARG A 43 17.55 -2.31 24.64
CA ARG A 43 17.10 -2.56 26.02
C ARG A 43 17.93 -3.64 26.71
N GLN A 44 18.24 -4.74 26.02
CA GLN A 44 19.07 -5.82 26.55
C GLN A 44 20.50 -5.33 26.83
N THR A 45 21.10 -4.63 25.86
CA THR A 45 22.44 -4.04 25.98
C THR A 45 22.52 -3.07 27.17
N LYS A 46 21.50 -2.22 27.35
CA LYS A 46 21.41 -1.29 28.49
C LYS A 46 21.36 -2.01 29.83
N GLN A 47 20.62 -3.11 29.91
CA GLN A 47 20.54 -3.94 31.12
C GLN A 47 21.89 -4.61 31.44
N GLU A 48 22.59 -5.10 30.43
CA GLU A 48 23.92 -5.69 30.59
C GLU A 48 24.95 -4.65 31.07
N LYS A 49 24.96 -3.46 30.46
CA LYS A 49 25.80 -2.34 30.89
C LYS A 49 25.52 -1.93 32.33
N LEU A 50 24.23 -1.90 32.73
CA LEU A 50 23.83 -1.61 34.11
C LEU A 50 24.36 -2.67 35.08
N ASN A 51 24.25 -3.96 34.73
CA ASN A 51 24.76 -5.06 35.55
C ASN A 51 26.30 -5.02 35.69
N ASN A 52 27.00 -4.53 34.66
CA ASN A 52 28.46 -4.44 34.62
C ASN A 52 29.02 -3.08 35.10
N VAL A 53 28.15 -2.14 35.49
CA VAL A 53 28.53 -0.76 35.85
C VAL A 53 29.33 -0.06 34.73
N ASP A 54 28.99 -0.36 33.49
CA ASP A 54 29.58 0.25 32.31
C ASP A 54 28.73 1.45 31.88
N TRP A 55 29.27 2.66 32.09
CA TRP A 55 28.61 3.91 31.74
C TRP A 55 28.98 4.41 30.34
N GLN A 56 29.91 3.75 29.65
CA GLN A 56 30.33 4.17 28.32
C GLN A 56 29.18 3.95 27.33
N ASP A 57 28.77 5.02 26.64
CA ASP A 57 27.72 4.98 25.62
C ASP A 57 26.41 4.33 26.12
N PHE A 58 26.09 4.52 27.41
CA PHE A 58 24.98 3.85 28.10
C PHE A 58 23.60 4.23 27.53
N ASP A 59 23.47 5.46 27.04
CA ASP A 59 22.23 6.00 26.46
C ASP A 59 22.23 6.01 24.92
N THR A 60 23.24 5.40 24.30
CA THR A 60 23.28 5.26 22.83
C THR A 60 22.23 4.27 22.36
N GLN A 61 21.45 4.67 21.36
CA GLN A 61 20.43 3.85 20.73
C GLN A 61 20.84 3.46 19.31
N TRP A 62 20.24 2.41 18.74
CA TRP A 62 20.57 1.93 17.39
C TRP A 62 20.40 3.00 16.31
N HIS A 63 19.45 3.93 16.50
CA HIS A 63 19.21 5.01 15.57
C HIS A 63 20.18 6.18 15.74
N ASP A 64 21.10 6.16 16.71
CA ASP A 64 22.16 7.17 16.88
C ASP A 64 23.39 6.93 15.99
N ILE A 65 23.35 5.91 15.12
CA ILE A 65 24.42 5.61 14.19
C ILE A 65 24.45 6.70 13.09
N ASN A 66 25.62 7.31 12.89
CA ASN A 66 25.87 8.14 11.71
C ASN A 66 26.29 7.24 10.55
N TYR A 67 25.43 7.15 9.54
CA TYR A 67 25.69 6.34 8.35
C TYR A 67 26.61 7.10 7.38
N PRO A 68 27.56 6.41 6.72
CA PRO A 68 28.26 6.97 5.56
C PRO A 68 27.26 7.43 4.51
N SER A 69 27.63 8.43 3.71
CA SER A 69 26.75 8.90 2.63
C SER A 69 26.41 7.76 1.67
N ILE A 70 25.17 7.71 1.18
CA ILE A 70 24.68 6.79 0.13
C ILE A 70 25.46 6.94 -1.19
N LEU A 71 26.22 8.02 -1.33
CA LEU A 71 27.11 8.30 -2.45
C LEU A 71 28.53 7.76 -2.23
N ASN A 72 28.89 7.34 -1.01
CA ASN A 72 30.18 6.75 -0.67
C ASN A 72 30.17 5.23 -0.91
N ASP A 73 31.33 4.67 -1.23
CA ASP A 73 31.56 3.23 -1.39
C ASP A 73 31.50 2.48 -0.05
N GLU A 74 31.69 3.16 1.07
CA GLU A 74 31.58 2.61 2.44
C GLU A 74 30.13 2.49 2.93
N PHE A 75 29.14 2.85 2.10
CA PHE A 75 27.73 2.82 2.48
C PHE A 75 27.23 1.40 2.74
N VAL A 76 26.61 1.19 3.89
CA VAL A 76 26.19 -0.14 4.40
C VAL A 76 24.73 -0.49 4.09
N GLU A 77 24.14 0.16 3.09
CA GLU A 77 22.75 -0.07 2.65
C GLU A 77 21.65 0.27 3.68
N GLU A 78 21.98 0.90 4.82
CA GLU A 78 21.05 1.33 5.87
C GLU A 78 21.15 2.84 6.13
N GLY A 79 20.11 3.44 6.70
CA GLY A 79 20.14 4.85 7.08
C GLY A 79 18.78 5.52 7.10
N PHE A 80 18.79 6.86 7.16
CA PHE A 80 17.57 7.68 7.23
C PHE A 80 17.61 8.85 6.24
N TRP A 81 16.51 9.05 5.50
CA TRP A 81 16.40 10.08 4.48
C TRP A 81 15.07 10.79 4.47
N GLY A 82 15.09 12.06 4.12
CA GLY A 82 13.89 12.84 3.85
C GLY A 82 14.20 14.31 3.68
N PHE A 83 13.18 15.13 3.54
CA PHE A 83 13.36 16.58 3.55
C PHE A 83 13.65 17.10 4.96
N ALA A 84 14.08 18.36 5.10
CA ALA A 84 14.24 19.00 6.40
C ALA A 84 12.91 19.55 6.95
N PRO A 85 12.83 19.81 8.27
CA PRO A 85 11.78 20.63 8.88
C PRO A 85 11.67 22.02 8.26
N VAL A 86 10.45 22.58 8.27
CA VAL A 86 10.17 23.95 7.81
C VAL A 86 10.86 25.04 8.68
N GLU A 87 11.36 24.70 9.87
CA GLU A 87 12.18 25.63 10.67
C GLU A 87 13.55 25.94 10.04
N SER A 88 13.97 25.12 9.07
CA SER A 88 15.14 25.42 8.25
C SER A 88 14.72 26.46 7.19
N ALA A 89 15.46 27.57 7.09
CA ALA A 89 15.05 28.77 6.35
C ALA A 89 14.44 28.48 4.96
N SER A 90 13.62 29.39 4.42
CA SER A 90 12.93 29.25 3.12
C SER A 90 13.83 28.92 1.91
N THR A 91 15.14 28.94 2.10
CA THR A 91 16.17 28.57 1.13
C THR A 91 16.63 27.11 1.22
N HIS A 92 16.15 26.31 2.18
CA HIS A 92 16.49 24.89 2.38
C HIS A 92 15.57 23.94 1.60
N TYR A 93 14.62 24.50 0.85
CA TYR A 93 13.56 23.75 0.18
C TYR A 93 14.06 22.81 -0.92
N GLY A 94 13.41 21.64 -0.99
CA GLY A 94 13.62 20.65 -2.05
C GLY A 94 14.93 19.87 -1.96
N LYS A 95 15.59 19.83 -0.80
CA LYS A 95 16.78 19.00 -0.56
C LYS A 95 16.43 17.72 0.20
N VAL A 96 16.84 16.56 -0.33
CA VAL A 96 16.84 15.30 0.42
C VAL A 96 18.09 15.24 1.28
N PHE A 97 17.89 15.12 2.58
CA PHE A 97 18.94 14.97 3.58
C PHE A 97 19.16 13.50 3.87
N GLU A 98 20.42 13.17 4.07
CA GLU A 98 20.89 11.91 4.65
C GLU A 98 20.97 12.06 6.16
N ASN A 99 21.08 10.96 6.90
CA ASN A 99 21.11 10.97 8.36
C ASN A 99 19.95 11.81 8.96
N ASN A 100 18.76 11.68 8.39
CA ASN A 100 17.60 12.51 8.75
C ASN A 100 16.96 12.15 10.11
N GLN A 101 17.53 11.22 10.87
CA GLN A 101 17.30 11.07 12.31
C GLN A 101 17.84 12.25 13.13
N TYR A 102 18.74 13.04 12.54
CA TYR A 102 19.23 14.31 13.05
C TYR A 102 18.56 15.48 12.33
N LYS A 103 18.55 16.64 12.98
CA LYS A 103 18.15 17.91 12.36
C LYS A 103 19.31 18.44 11.53
N PRO A 104 19.14 18.67 10.21
CA PRO A 104 20.19 19.23 9.39
C PRO A 104 20.42 20.70 9.72
N ASN A 105 21.66 21.07 9.99
CA ASN A 105 22.08 22.45 10.24
C ASN A 105 23.12 22.89 9.20
N TRP A 106 23.05 24.13 8.72
CA TRP A 106 24.04 24.63 7.76
C TRP A 106 25.25 25.21 8.47
N ASP A 107 26.41 24.60 8.24
CA ASP A 107 27.69 25.15 8.68
C ASP A 107 28.24 26.09 7.61
N SER A 108 28.28 27.39 7.93
CA SER A 108 28.78 28.41 7.01
C SER A 108 30.29 28.37 6.80
N GLY A 109 31.05 27.85 7.77
CA GLY A 109 32.51 27.71 7.67
C GLY A 109 32.89 26.52 6.79
N LEU A 110 32.19 25.40 6.95
CA LEU A 110 32.41 24.17 6.17
C LEU A 110 31.67 24.17 4.83
N GLN A 111 30.78 25.15 4.61
CA GLN A 111 29.87 25.23 3.46
C GLN A 111 29.12 23.92 3.19
N LYS A 112 28.67 23.25 4.25
CA LYS A 112 27.93 21.99 4.16
C LYS A 112 26.91 21.88 5.29
N TYR A 113 25.98 20.94 5.13
CA TYR A 113 25.08 20.56 6.21
C TYR A 113 25.78 19.61 7.19
N THR A 114 25.54 19.84 8.47
CA THR A 114 25.98 19.03 9.60
C THR A 114 24.77 18.49 10.35
N TYR A 115 24.98 17.39 11.08
CA TYR A 115 23.91 16.57 11.69
C TYR A 115 24.18 16.37 13.18
N SER A 116 24.30 17.47 13.92
CA SER A 116 24.72 17.44 15.34
C SER A 116 23.56 17.37 16.33
N GLU A 117 22.37 17.84 15.96
CA GLU A 117 21.20 17.87 16.85
C GLU A 117 20.30 16.67 16.55
N LYS A 118 20.11 15.78 17.53
CA LYS A 118 19.18 14.64 17.41
C LYS A 118 17.74 15.14 17.28
N ARG A 119 16.92 14.42 16.51
CA ARG A 119 15.46 14.58 16.62
C ARG A 119 14.96 14.04 17.96
N ASP A 120 13.74 14.42 18.31
CA ASP A 120 13.14 13.96 19.55
C ASP A 120 13.03 12.43 19.55
N SER A 121 13.51 11.79 20.62
CA SER A 121 13.44 10.33 20.81
C SER A 121 12.03 9.75 20.62
N THR A 122 11.00 10.56 20.85
CA THR A 122 9.61 10.16 20.62
C THR A 122 9.34 9.83 19.16
N SER A 123 10.08 10.40 18.21
CA SER A 123 9.95 10.11 16.77
C SER A 123 10.19 8.63 16.44
N PHE A 124 11.01 7.96 17.23
CA PHE A 124 11.40 6.56 17.01
C PHE A 124 10.54 5.57 17.79
N LEU A 125 9.61 6.03 18.62
CA LEU A 125 8.70 5.15 19.35
C LEU A 125 7.75 4.41 18.39
N SER A 126 7.35 3.19 18.76
CA SER A 126 6.51 2.32 17.93
C SER A 126 5.20 2.98 17.48
N GLN A 127 4.61 3.85 18.31
CA GLN A 127 3.39 4.59 17.94
C GLN A 127 3.62 5.72 16.93
N ASN A 128 4.85 6.16 16.71
CA ASN A 128 5.20 7.25 15.77
C ASN A 128 5.91 6.73 14.51
N ARG A 129 5.98 5.41 14.33
CA ARG A 129 6.57 4.78 13.14
C ARG A 129 5.65 3.76 12.49
N CYS A 130 5.83 3.55 11.18
CA CYS A 130 5.10 2.56 10.41
C CYS A 130 6.10 1.71 9.61
N VAL A 131 6.22 0.44 9.96
CA VAL A 131 7.23 -0.48 9.42
C VAL A 131 6.61 -1.40 8.36
N PHE A 132 7.30 -1.58 7.24
CA PHE A 132 6.96 -2.53 6.18
C PHE A 132 8.15 -3.46 5.90
N GLU A 133 7.95 -4.77 5.98
CA GLU A 133 8.93 -5.78 5.53
C GLU A 133 8.83 -5.97 4.02
N ILE A 134 9.80 -5.46 3.26
CA ILE A 134 9.77 -5.44 1.79
C ILE A 134 10.70 -6.48 1.17
N SER A 135 10.51 -6.78 -0.12
CA SER A 135 11.42 -7.66 -0.86
C SER A 135 12.76 -6.99 -1.15
N LYS A 136 13.76 -7.79 -1.51
CA LYS A 136 15.08 -7.29 -1.91
C LYS A 136 14.98 -6.33 -3.12
N GLU A 137 14.19 -6.70 -4.13
CA GLU A 137 13.97 -5.86 -5.31
C GLU A 137 13.38 -4.50 -4.93
N GLN A 138 12.36 -4.49 -4.06
CA GLN A 138 11.74 -3.27 -3.54
C GLN A 138 12.76 -2.40 -2.80
N TYR A 139 13.60 -3.00 -1.95
CA TYR A 139 14.62 -2.31 -1.18
C TYR A 139 15.68 -1.67 -2.07
N GLU A 140 16.27 -2.43 -3.00
CA GLU A 140 17.29 -1.94 -3.93
C GLU A 140 16.76 -0.83 -4.84
N LYS A 141 15.52 -0.97 -5.33
CA LYS A 141 14.87 0.06 -6.15
C LYS A 141 14.64 1.34 -5.36
N LEU A 142 14.15 1.21 -4.12
CA LEU A 142 13.95 2.35 -3.23
C LEU A 142 15.28 3.06 -2.96
N LEU A 143 16.31 2.31 -2.62
CA LEU A 143 17.65 2.84 -2.34
C LEU A 143 18.21 3.59 -3.56
N LYS A 144 18.07 3.01 -4.77
CA LYS A 144 18.46 3.67 -6.03
C LYS A 144 17.71 4.99 -6.23
N PHE A 145 16.41 5.02 -5.94
CA PHE A 145 15.60 6.24 -6.04
C PHE A 145 15.97 7.29 -5.00
N ILE A 146 16.34 6.89 -3.78
CA ILE A 146 16.83 7.83 -2.76
C ILE A 146 18.20 8.38 -3.16
N LYS A 147 19.11 7.52 -3.63
CA LYS A 147 20.43 7.91 -4.11
C LYS A 147 20.36 8.94 -5.24
N ALA A 148 19.43 8.74 -6.19
CA ALA A 148 19.18 9.68 -7.27
C ALA A 148 18.76 11.05 -6.72
N ASP A 149 17.77 11.12 -5.82
CA ASP A 149 17.32 12.38 -5.24
C ASP A 149 18.40 13.07 -4.38
N VAL A 150 19.18 12.31 -3.61
CA VAL A 150 20.30 12.85 -2.80
C VAL A 150 21.34 13.47 -3.72
N SER A 151 21.70 12.77 -4.81
CA SER A 151 22.63 13.29 -5.82
C SER A 151 22.08 14.55 -6.51
N GLU A 152 20.83 14.50 -6.98
CA GLU A 152 20.19 15.62 -7.68
C GLU A 152 20.00 16.83 -6.78
N THR A 153 19.83 16.64 -5.47
CA THR A 153 19.63 17.74 -4.52
C THR A 153 20.88 18.10 -3.70
N SER A 154 22.02 17.48 -3.99
CA SER A 154 23.30 17.67 -3.30
C SER A 154 23.73 19.13 -3.28
N TYR A 155 23.62 19.82 -4.42
CA TYR A 155 24.04 21.21 -4.62
C TYR A 155 23.18 22.22 -3.85
N ARG A 156 22.03 21.82 -3.29
CA ARG A 156 21.13 22.73 -2.59
C ARG A 156 21.75 23.25 -1.30
N THR A 157 21.84 24.57 -1.17
CA THR A 157 22.36 25.28 0.02
C THR A 157 21.41 26.42 0.41
N PRO A 158 21.48 26.95 1.65
CA PRO A 158 20.64 28.05 2.09
C PRO A 158 20.87 29.37 1.33
N ARG A 159 21.89 29.45 0.48
CA ARG A 159 22.24 30.66 -0.28
C ARG A 159 21.77 30.60 -1.73
N LEU A 160 21.19 29.49 -2.19
CA LEU A 160 20.64 29.42 -3.54
C LEU A 160 19.35 30.26 -3.63
N PRO A 161 19.30 31.29 -4.49
CA PRO A 161 18.08 32.04 -4.69
C PRO A 161 17.02 31.17 -5.39
N GLN A 162 15.76 31.32 -4.97
CA GLN A 162 14.55 30.65 -5.48
C GLN A 162 14.33 30.80 -7.02
N ARG A 163 15.15 31.64 -7.68
CA ARG A 163 15.06 32.10 -9.07
C ARG A 163 16.26 31.70 -9.97
N SER A 164 17.12 30.75 -9.60
CA SER A 164 18.12 30.29 -10.59
C SER A 164 17.42 29.64 -11.80
N SER A 165 17.90 29.84 -13.02
CA SER A 165 17.33 29.20 -14.23
C SER A 165 17.45 27.67 -14.21
N LEU A 166 18.38 27.10 -13.43
CA LEU A 166 18.48 25.67 -13.09
C LEU A 166 17.29 25.18 -12.23
N LEU A 167 16.65 26.09 -11.48
CA LEU A 167 15.44 25.80 -10.70
C LEU A 167 14.20 25.66 -11.59
N TYR A 168 14.17 26.15 -12.84
CA TYR A 168 12.96 26.06 -13.68
C TYR A 168 12.71 24.63 -14.17
N TYR A 169 13.76 23.89 -14.56
CA TYR A 169 13.65 22.48 -14.96
C TYR A 169 13.52 21.51 -13.76
N THR A 170 14.20 21.80 -12.64
CA THR A 170 14.07 20.99 -11.40
C THR A 170 12.83 21.35 -10.57
N LYS A 171 12.17 22.48 -10.86
CA LYS A 171 10.86 22.85 -10.32
C LYS A 171 9.76 21.87 -10.71
N GLU A 172 9.86 21.24 -11.87
CA GLU A 172 8.86 20.28 -12.31
C GLU A 172 9.16 18.86 -11.81
N LEU A 173 10.43 18.55 -11.48
CA LEU A 173 10.88 17.20 -11.16
C LEU A 173 10.94 16.86 -9.66
N LEU A 174 11.15 17.85 -8.78
CA LEU A 174 11.37 17.62 -7.32
C LEU A 174 10.33 18.30 -6.42
N TYR A 175 9.33 18.95 -7.01
CA TYR A 175 8.20 19.47 -6.25
C TYR A 175 7.21 18.33 -5.98
N TYR A 176 7.42 17.66 -4.85
CA TYR A 176 6.33 17.06 -4.09
C TYR A 176 5.48 18.22 -3.55
N ASN A 177 4.69 18.83 -4.43
CA ASN A 177 3.79 19.91 -4.10
C ASN A 177 2.46 19.32 -3.65
N SER A 178 2.02 19.63 -2.44
CA SER A 178 0.58 19.80 -2.23
C SER A 178 0.11 20.90 -3.20
N LYS A 179 -1.04 20.72 -3.87
CA LYS A 179 -1.63 21.81 -4.66
C LYS A 179 -1.66 23.07 -3.79
N PRO A 180 -1.11 24.20 -4.25
CA PRO A 180 -1.10 25.42 -3.45
C PRO A 180 -2.54 25.87 -3.22
N THR A 181 -3.04 25.71 -2.00
CA THR A 181 -4.24 26.44 -1.54
C THR A 181 -3.94 27.92 -1.32
N ASN A 182 -2.65 28.31 -1.36
CA ASN A 182 -2.15 29.68 -1.20
C ASN A 182 -0.94 29.94 -2.13
N THR A 183 -0.59 31.22 -2.28
CA THR A 183 0.49 31.79 -3.12
C THR A 183 1.91 31.22 -2.90
N TYR A 184 2.09 30.27 -1.98
CA TYR A 184 3.36 29.62 -1.66
C TYR A 184 3.21 28.09 -1.70
N PRO A 185 4.08 27.39 -2.46
CA PRO A 185 4.09 25.93 -2.46
C PRO A 185 4.67 25.38 -1.14
N TYR A 186 3.92 24.51 -0.45
CA TYR A 186 4.40 23.82 0.75
C TYR A 186 5.12 22.52 0.36
N HIS A 187 6.40 22.42 0.74
CA HIS A 187 7.20 21.21 0.57
C HIS A 187 6.82 20.18 1.64
N ASN A 188 6.18 19.08 1.24
CA ASN A 188 5.69 18.07 2.17
C ASN A 188 6.60 16.83 2.16
N CYS A 189 7.54 16.80 3.10
CA CYS A 189 8.29 15.59 3.48
C CYS A 189 7.43 14.30 3.46
N VAL A 190 6.15 14.39 3.84
CA VAL A 190 5.15 13.33 3.72
C VAL A 190 4.93 12.84 2.29
N THR A 191 4.66 13.70 1.30
CA THR A 191 4.41 13.21 -0.07
C THR A 191 5.66 12.63 -0.71
N TRP A 192 6.85 13.11 -0.37
CA TRP A 192 8.09 12.44 -0.77
C TRP A 192 8.10 10.99 -0.27
N VAL A 193 7.88 10.78 1.03
CA VAL A 193 7.80 9.43 1.64
C VAL A 193 6.75 8.57 0.94
N LEU A 194 5.54 9.09 0.78
CA LEU A 194 4.42 8.35 0.17
C LEU A 194 4.71 7.96 -1.28
N ASN A 195 5.26 8.87 -2.08
CA ASN A 195 5.61 8.56 -3.47
C ASN A 195 6.74 7.55 -3.57
N LYS A 196 7.72 7.57 -2.65
CA LYS A 196 8.76 6.54 -2.61
C LYS A 196 8.17 5.16 -2.30
N LEU A 197 7.25 5.06 -1.35
CA LEU A 197 6.54 3.82 -1.04
C LEU A 197 5.63 3.36 -2.20
N ASP A 198 4.87 4.27 -2.82
CA ASP A 198 4.03 3.97 -3.98
C ASP A 198 4.88 3.42 -5.14
N SER A 199 6.07 3.99 -5.36
CA SER A 199 6.96 3.62 -6.47
C SER A 199 7.42 2.15 -6.43
N ILE A 200 7.50 1.57 -5.23
CA ILE A 200 7.88 0.17 -4.98
C ILE A 200 6.68 -0.75 -4.76
N GLY A 201 5.45 -0.27 -5.00
CA GLY A 201 4.24 -1.08 -4.96
C GLY A 201 3.57 -1.19 -3.59
N ILE A 202 3.95 -0.37 -2.59
CA ILE A 202 3.16 -0.24 -1.36
C ILE A 202 1.86 0.50 -1.68
N GLU A 203 0.74 0.02 -1.12
CA GLU A 203 -0.57 0.67 -1.25
C GLU A 203 -0.61 1.94 -0.41
N ILE A 204 -0.75 3.10 -1.06
CA ILE A 204 -0.94 4.38 -0.41
C ILE A 204 -2.35 4.90 -0.69
N ILE A 205 -3.06 5.30 0.37
CA ILE A 205 -4.36 5.96 0.26
C ILE A 205 -4.17 7.48 0.11
N ASP A 206 -4.43 7.95 -1.11
CA ASP A 206 -4.39 9.35 -1.54
C ASP A 206 -2.99 9.98 -1.56
N ASN A 207 -2.40 10.08 -2.76
CA ASN A 207 -1.09 10.69 -3.00
C ASN A 207 -1.19 12.20 -3.26
N GLU A 208 -2.39 12.76 -3.47
CA GLU A 208 -2.54 14.08 -4.10
C GLU A 208 -2.56 15.27 -3.14
N GLU A 209 -2.85 15.08 -1.86
CA GLU A 209 -2.90 16.22 -0.95
C GLU A 209 -2.85 15.75 0.50
N TRP A 210 -1.70 15.95 1.12
CA TRP A 210 -1.64 15.91 2.57
C TRP A 210 -2.22 17.23 3.09
N LEU A 211 -3.29 17.14 3.90
CA LEU A 211 -4.17 18.25 4.29
C LEU A 211 -3.39 19.49 4.77
N PRO A 212 -3.65 20.69 4.22
CA PRO A 212 -3.12 21.92 4.78
C PRO A 212 -3.70 22.20 6.17
N ASP A 213 -2.83 22.18 7.17
CA ASP A 213 -2.74 23.09 8.33
C ASP A 213 -3.95 23.37 9.25
N ASN A 214 -5.06 22.61 9.25
CA ASN A 214 -6.15 22.94 10.21
C ASN A 214 -6.98 21.80 10.83
N ILE A 215 -6.45 20.58 10.86
CA ILE A 215 -6.96 19.49 11.71
C ILE A 215 -5.71 18.83 12.28
N SER A 216 -5.67 18.45 13.56
CA SER A 216 -4.57 17.71 14.20
C SER A 216 -3.90 16.74 13.21
N THR A 217 -2.86 17.23 12.54
CA THR A 217 -2.38 16.63 11.28
C THR A 217 -1.55 15.40 11.58
N ARG A 218 -0.92 15.39 12.75
CA ARG A 218 -0.33 14.22 13.38
C ARG A 218 -1.37 13.11 13.58
N ASP A 219 -2.53 13.40 14.16
CA ASP A 219 -3.54 12.36 14.41
C ASP A 219 -4.10 11.80 13.10
N SER A 220 -4.18 12.62 12.04
CA SER A 220 -4.54 12.16 10.70
C SER A 220 -3.48 11.21 10.09
N LEU A 221 -2.19 11.51 10.27
CA LEU A 221 -1.09 10.62 9.84
C LEU A 221 -1.02 9.32 10.64
N LEU A 222 -1.14 9.40 11.96
CA LEU A 222 -1.13 8.22 12.82
C LEU A 222 -2.34 7.33 12.52
N ARG A 223 -3.52 7.92 12.27
CA ARG A 223 -4.68 7.16 11.77
C ARG A 223 -4.40 6.48 10.44
N LYS A 224 -3.65 7.11 9.53
CA LYS A 224 -3.21 6.49 8.25
C LYS A 224 -2.32 5.28 8.46
N PHE A 225 -1.44 5.29 9.46
CA PHE A 225 -0.55 4.14 9.72
C PHE A 225 -1.32 2.85 9.95
N HIS A 226 -2.40 2.90 10.72
CA HIS A 226 -3.26 1.72 10.92
C HIS A 226 -3.85 1.18 9.61
N TYR A 227 -4.32 2.06 8.73
CA TYR A 227 -4.83 1.64 7.42
C TYR A 227 -3.72 1.04 6.55
N LEU A 228 -2.58 1.73 6.43
CA LEU A 228 -1.45 1.26 5.62
C LEU A 228 -0.93 -0.10 6.11
N GLN A 229 -0.77 -0.26 7.42
CA GLN A 229 -0.34 -1.51 8.05
C GLN A 229 -1.34 -2.64 7.75
N TYR A 230 -2.64 -2.37 7.88
CA TYR A 230 -3.66 -3.37 7.59
C TYR A 230 -3.65 -3.79 6.12
N LEU A 231 -3.68 -2.83 5.19
CA LEU A 231 -3.63 -3.09 3.75
C LEU A 231 -2.40 -3.92 3.39
N TYR A 232 -1.25 -3.53 3.95
CA TYR A 232 0.00 -4.23 3.73
C TYR A 232 -0.01 -5.65 4.33
N ALA A 233 -0.55 -5.82 5.53
CA ALA A 233 -0.67 -7.11 6.17
C ALA A 233 -1.53 -8.09 5.34
N VAL A 234 -2.63 -7.61 4.78
CA VAL A 234 -3.46 -8.41 3.86
C VAL A 234 -2.67 -8.76 2.60
N PHE A 235 -2.01 -7.78 1.95
CA PHE A 235 -1.16 -8.05 0.78
C PHE A 235 -0.07 -9.10 1.08
N ARG A 236 0.59 -9.01 2.25
CA ARG A 236 1.61 -9.98 2.68
C ARG A 236 1.07 -11.40 2.81
N LYS A 237 -0.24 -11.60 3.07
CA LYS A 237 -0.84 -12.95 3.06
C LYS A 237 -0.88 -13.53 1.66
N PHE A 238 -1.23 -12.72 0.65
CA PHE A 238 -1.19 -13.13 -0.75
C PHE A 238 0.26 -13.39 -1.19
N GLN A 239 1.18 -12.48 -0.87
CA GLN A 239 2.59 -12.60 -1.22
C GLN A 239 3.25 -13.86 -0.65
N LYS A 240 2.88 -14.28 0.57
CA LYS A 240 3.38 -15.53 1.17
C LYS A 240 3.00 -16.79 0.37
N ILE A 241 1.92 -16.74 -0.40
CA ILE A 241 1.41 -17.86 -1.18
C ILE A 241 1.94 -17.80 -2.62
N ASP A 242 1.98 -16.59 -3.19
CA ASP A 242 2.43 -16.34 -4.57
C ASP A 242 3.69 -15.46 -4.59
N SER A 243 4.82 -16.12 -4.82
CA SER A 243 6.14 -15.50 -4.92
C SER A 243 6.25 -14.44 -6.02
N ASN A 244 5.39 -14.46 -7.04
CA ASN A 244 5.42 -13.42 -8.08
C ASN A 244 5.06 -12.03 -7.52
N LEU A 245 4.31 -12.00 -6.42
CA LEU A 245 3.93 -10.76 -5.72
C LEU A 245 5.08 -10.18 -4.87
N GLU A 246 6.23 -10.85 -4.77
CA GLU A 246 7.45 -10.26 -4.18
C GLU A 246 8.07 -9.20 -5.10
N SER A 247 7.79 -9.28 -6.40
CA SER A 247 8.27 -8.31 -7.38
C SER A 247 7.55 -6.97 -7.30
N ILE A 248 8.20 -5.88 -7.71
CA ILE A 248 7.55 -4.56 -7.76
C ILE A 248 6.36 -4.59 -8.73
N ALA A 249 6.50 -5.29 -9.86
CA ALA A 249 5.43 -5.47 -10.84
C ALA A 249 4.24 -6.23 -10.22
N GLY A 250 4.48 -7.31 -9.48
CA GLY A 250 3.44 -8.08 -8.81
C GLY A 250 2.74 -7.30 -7.70
N ALA A 251 3.49 -6.56 -6.88
CA ALA A 251 2.94 -5.68 -5.85
C ALA A 251 2.04 -4.59 -6.46
N LYS A 252 2.48 -3.95 -7.56
CA LYS A 252 1.67 -2.97 -8.30
C LYS A 252 0.44 -3.61 -8.96
N ALA A 253 0.56 -4.81 -9.50
CA ALA A 253 -0.55 -5.55 -10.08
C ALA A 253 -1.65 -5.83 -9.05
N PHE A 254 -1.27 -6.34 -7.87
CA PHE A 254 -2.20 -6.56 -6.75
C PHE A 254 -2.90 -5.26 -6.34
N ARG A 255 -2.13 -4.18 -6.18
CA ARG A 255 -2.67 -2.85 -5.85
C ARG A 255 -3.67 -2.35 -6.88
N THR A 256 -3.31 -2.39 -8.17
CA THR A 256 -4.18 -1.95 -9.27
C THR A 256 -5.46 -2.76 -9.30
N TRP A 257 -5.36 -4.08 -9.13
CA TRP A 257 -6.52 -4.95 -9.00
C TRP A 257 -7.40 -4.55 -7.81
N ALA A 258 -6.85 -4.46 -6.60
CA ALA A 258 -7.62 -4.12 -5.40
C ALA A 258 -8.32 -2.75 -5.54
N ARG A 259 -7.63 -1.77 -6.13
CA ARG A 259 -8.21 -0.45 -6.46
C ARG A 259 -9.43 -0.56 -7.38
N SER A 260 -9.36 -1.38 -8.44
CA SER A 260 -10.48 -1.61 -9.36
C SER A 260 -11.72 -2.18 -8.67
N MET A 261 -11.55 -2.89 -7.55
CA MET A 261 -12.66 -3.50 -6.81
C MET A 261 -13.47 -2.49 -5.99
N THR A 262 -12.96 -1.28 -5.75
CA THR A 262 -13.68 -0.25 -4.97
C THR A 262 -15.00 0.18 -5.62
N GLN A 263 -15.10 0.08 -6.95
CA GLN A 263 -16.29 0.40 -7.73
C GLN A 263 -17.06 -0.84 -8.20
N ASN A 264 -16.58 -2.04 -7.86
CA ASN A 264 -17.16 -3.30 -8.32
C ASN A 264 -18.42 -3.67 -7.53
N LYS A 265 -19.52 -3.97 -8.24
CA LYS A 265 -20.83 -4.36 -7.67
C LYS A 265 -20.79 -5.51 -6.67
N ILE A 266 -19.85 -6.46 -6.79
CA ILE A 266 -19.67 -7.54 -5.81
C ILE A 266 -19.30 -7.00 -4.42
N PHE A 267 -18.57 -5.88 -4.39
CA PHE A 267 -18.07 -5.24 -3.19
C PHE A 267 -18.94 -4.05 -2.75
N CYS A 268 -20.05 -3.81 -3.44
CA CYS A 268 -21.01 -2.75 -3.10
C CYS A 268 -22.01 -3.24 -2.06
N ALA A 269 -22.51 -2.33 -1.22
CA ALA A 269 -23.53 -2.67 -0.25
C ALA A 269 -24.83 -3.07 -0.98
N LEU A 270 -25.45 -4.15 -0.52
CA LEU A 270 -26.81 -4.52 -0.93
C LEU A 270 -27.77 -3.55 -0.25
N LYS A 271 -28.50 -2.79 -1.07
CA LYS A 271 -29.64 -2.01 -0.62
C LYS A 271 -30.88 -2.85 -0.82
N ILE A 272 -31.47 -3.27 0.29
CA ILE A 272 -32.70 -4.04 0.33
C ILE A 272 -33.81 -3.08 0.76
N GLU A 273 -34.69 -2.74 -0.18
CA GLU A 273 -35.86 -1.89 0.08
C GLU A 273 -37.14 -2.66 -0.26
N GLY A 274 -38.20 -2.43 0.51
CA GLY A 274 -39.52 -3.00 0.23
C GLY A 274 -40.07 -3.86 1.35
N ASP A 275 -41.28 -4.33 1.13
CA ASP A 275 -42.04 -5.17 2.05
C ASP A 275 -41.83 -6.63 1.63
N ILE A 276 -41.37 -7.47 2.57
CA ILE A 276 -41.11 -8.90 2.34
C ILE A 276 -42.34 -9.62 1.73
N THR A 277 -43.55 -9.16 2.04
CA THR A 277 -44.80 -9.74 1.52
C THR A 277 -45.16 -9.27 0.11
N LYS A 278 -44.55 -8.19 -0.39
CA LYS A 278 -44.80 -7.59 -1.72
C LYS A 278 -43.61 -7.70 -2.67
N GLY A 279 -42.53 -8.34 -2.23
CA GLY A 279 -41.27 -8.45 -2.93
C GLY A 279 -40.25 -7.42 -2.45
N LEU A 280 -39.01 -7.87 -2.28
CA LEU A 280 -37.86 -7.02 -1.95
C LEU A 280 -37.22 -6.50 -3.24
N ASN A 281 -37.04 -5.19 -3.35
CA ASN A 281 -36.17 -4.58 -4.33
C ASN A 281 -34.74 -4.62 -3.79
N ILE A 282 -33.95 -5.54 -4.36
CA ILE A 282 -32.52 -5.66 -4.08
C ILE A 282 -31.78 -4.87 -5.16
N SER A 283 -31.06 -3.83 -4.76
CA SER A 283 -30.19 -3.06 -5.65
C SER A 283 -28.77 -2.99 -5.10
N THR A 284 -27.78 -2.92 -5.99
CA THR A 284 -26.37 -2.70 -5.62
C THR A 284 -26.05 -1.22 -5.71
N GLU A 285 -25.85 -0.55 -4.58
CA GLU A 285 -25.41 0.86 -4.58
C GLU A 285 -23.88 0.93 -4.53
N CYS A 286 -23.26 1.11 -5.70
CA CYS A 286 -21.81 1.37 -5.82
C CYS A 286 -21.43 2.83 -5.74
N LYS A 287 -22.39 3.74 -5.94
CA LYS A 287 -22.18 5.18 -5.88
C LYS A 287 -22.89 5.73 -4.66
N ARG A 288 -22.13 6.27 -3.70
CA ARG A 288 -22.68 7.32 -2.86
C ARG A 288 -22.69 8.61 -3.67
N THR A 289 -23.87 8.98 -4.16
CA THR A 289 -24.13 10.35 -4.59
C THR A 289 -24.00 11.23 -3.34
N ILE A 290 -22.87 11.92 -3.18
CA ILE A 290 -22.74 12.90 -2.11
C ILE A 290 -23.55 14.12 -2.54
N THR A 291 -24.67 14.34 -1.86
CA THR A 291 -25.41 15.60 -1.92
C THR A 291 -24.45 16.72 -1.51
N GLN A 292 -24.15 17.59 -2.49
CA GLN A 292 -23.33 18.77 -2.31
C GLN A 292 -23.92 19.65 -1.20
N ASN A 293 -23.14 19.91 -0.16
CA ASN A 293 -22.97 21.24 0.46
C ASN A 293 -22.19 21.10 1.77
N GLN A 294 -20.87 21.31 1.73
CA GLN A 294 -20.12 21.96 2.81
C GLN A 294 -18.66 22.25 2.41
N LYS A 295 -18.02 23.14 3.18
CA LYS A 295 -16.81 23.91 2.86
C LYS A 295 -15.61 23.04 2.43
N TYR A 296 -14.77 23.62 1.57
CA TYR A 296 -13.57 23.04 0.93
C TYR A 296 -12.65 22.16 1.81
N TYR A 297 -12.55 22.43 3.11
CA TYR A 297 -11.70 21.67 4.05
C TYR A 297 -12.39 20.45 4.72
N GLU A 298 -13.72 20.45 4.83
CA GLU A 298 -14.49 19.30 5.35
C GLU A 298 -14.58 18.18 4.30
N ASN A 299 -14.51 18.53 3.02
CA ASN A 299 -14.57 17.56 1.92
C ASN A 299 -13.31 16.71 1.80
N LYS A 300 -12.11 17.26 1.99
CA LYS A 300 -10.86 16.49 1.79
C LYS A 300 -10.63 15.41 2.85
N LEU A 301 -10.87 15.72 4.13
CA LEU A 301 -10.82 14.71 5.18
C LEU A 301 -11.93 13.66 4.99
N LYS A 302 -13.14 14.09 4.61
CA LYS A 302 -14.25 13.19 4.29
C LYS A 302 -13.95 12.30 3.09
N ASP A 303 -13.31 12.83 2.05
CA ASP A 303 -12.87 12.08 0.86
C ASP A 303 -11.81 11.07 1.25
N PHE A 304 -10.82 11.45 2.05
CA PHE A 304 -9.82 10.52 2.57
C PHE A 304 -10.46 9.41 3.42
N ILE A 305 -11.35 9.74 4.35
CA ILE A 305 -12.06 8.76 5.17
C ILE A 305 -12.91 7.84 4.29
N THR A 306 -13.60 8.39 3.28
CA THR A 306 -14.44 7.62 2.36
C THR A 306 -13.60 6.66 1.53
N LYS A 307 -12.53 7.15 0.87
CA LYS A 307 -11.57 6.33 0.14
C LYS A 307 -10.98 5.25 1.04
N SER A 308 -10.49 5.61 2.23
CA SER A 308 -9.94 4.65 3.21
C SER A 308 -10.95 3.58 3.58
N SER A 309 -12.22 3.96 3.79
CA SER A 309 -13.30 3.03 4.09
C SER A 309 -13.60 2.09 2.92
N ASP A 310 -13.59 2.60 1.68
CA ASP A 310 -13.77 1.77 0.48
C ASP A 310 -12.62 0.76 0.31
N PHE A 311 -11.37 1.21 0.50
CA PHE A 311 -10.20 0.33 0.53
C PHE A 311 -10.31 -0.71 1.64
N MET A 312 -10.70 -0.32 2.86
CA MET A 312 -10.93 -1.26 3.96
C MET A 312 -11.99 -2.29 3.63
N ARG A 313 -13.13 -1.86 3.06
CA ARG A 313 -14.20 -2.78 2.66
C ARG A 313 -13.68 -3.82 1.67
N VAL A 314 -12.95 -3.39 0.64
CA VAL A 314 -12.36 -4.28 -0.36
C VAL A 314 -11.35 -5.24 0.26
N TYR A 315 -10.37 -4.73 1.00
CA TYR A 315 -9.30 -5.56 1.58
C TYR A 315 -9.83 -6.50 2.67
N ASN A 316 -10.79 -6.07 3.49
CA ASN A 316 -11.48 -6.96 4.44
C ASN A 316 -12.14 -8.12 3.71
N ARG A 317 -12.91 -7.84 2.66
CA ARG A 317 -13.65 -8.86 1.92
C ARG A 317 -12.73 -9.82 1.16
N ILE A 318 -11.67 -9.32 0.55
CA ILE A 318 -10.64 -10.14 -0.10
C ILE A 318 -9.92 -11.02 0.94
N ASN A 319 -9.59 -10.45 2.11
CA ASN A 319 -8.98 -11.19 3.20
C ASN A 319 -9.90 -12.30 3.74
N GLU A 320 -11.19 -12.02 3.94
CA GLU A 320 -12.19 -13.03 4.32
C GLU A 320 -12.26 -14.17 3.31
N GLN A 321 -12.28 -13.87 2.01
CA GLN A 321 -12.28 -14.88 0.95
C GLN A 321 -11.04 -15.77 1.02
N LEU A 322 -9.85 -15.17 1.25
CA LEU A 322 -8.61 -15.92 1.40
C LEU A 322 -8.62 -16.77 2.68
N GLU A 323 -9.03 -16.23 3.82
CA GLU A 323 -9.05 -16.96 5.10
C GLU A 323 -10.02 -18.16 5.06
N ARG A 324 -11.15 -18.05 4.36
CA ARG A 324 -12.06 -19.19 4.12
C ARG A 324 -11.35 -20.32 3.36
N LEU A 325 -10.54 -20.00 2.34
CA LEU A 325 -9.72 -20.98 1.62
C LEU A 325 -8.62 -21.56 2.50
N LEU A 326 -7.89 -20.71 3.23
CA LEU A 326 -6.81 -21.14 4.12
C LEU A 326 -7.31 -22.03 5.26
N THR A 327 -8.53 -21.80 5.74
CA THR A 327 -9.18 -22.68 6.73
C THR A 327 -9.42 -24.07 6.16
N LYS A 328 -9.88 -24.19 4.90
CA LYS A 328 -10.04 -25.49 4.23
C LYS A 328 -8.70 -26.22 4.09
N VAL A 329 -7.66 -25.50 3.67
CA VAL A 329 -6.29 -26.01 3.56
C VAL A 329 -5.77 -26.51 4.92
N LYS A 330 -5.96 -25.73 5.98
CA LYS A 330 -5.54 -26.08 7.34
C LYS A 330 -6.26 -27.32 7.87
N ASN A 331 -7.55 -27.45 7.60
CA ASN A 331 -8.34 -28.63 7.98
C ASN A 331 -7.86 -29.91 7.26
N LEU A 332 -7.13 -29.79 6.16
CA LEU A 332 -6.48 -30.89 5.46
C LEU A 332 -5.05 -31.18 5.99
N GLY A 333 -4.59 -30.45 7.02
CA GLY A 333 -3.28 -30.64 7.65
C GLY A 333 -2.13 -29.82 7.05
N TYR A 334 -2.43 -28.88 6.13
CA TYR A 334 -1.41 -28.08 5.46
C TYR A 334 -1.27 -26.70 6.12
N THR A 335 -0.03 -26.25 6.33
CA THR A 335 0.29 -24.99 7.01
C THR A 335 1.11 -24.02 6.16
N ASN A 336 1.92 -24.54 5.25
CA ASN A 336 2.73 -23.75 4.31
C ASN A 336 2.34 -24.14 2.88
N ILE A 337 1.59 -23.28 2.21
CA ILE A 337 1.16 -23.49 0.83
C ILE A 337 1.84 -22.52 -0.11
N GLN A 338 1.95 -22.94 -1.36
CA GLN A 338 2.39 -22.11 -2.48
C GLN A 338 1.37 -22.25 -3.61
N GLY A 339 1.16 -21.18 -4.34
CA GLY A 339 0.18 -21.10 -5.41
C GLY A 339 0.41 -19.88 -6.26
N ASP A 340 -0.35 -19.78 -7.35
CA ASP A 340 -0.34 -18.61 -8.21
C ASP A 340 -1.75 -18.01 -8.21
N PHE A 341 -1.84 -16.69 -8.09
CA PHE A 341 -3.10 -15.97 -8.16
C PHE A 341 -3.36 -15.47 -9.58
N THR A 342 -4.62 -15.64 -10.01
CA THR A 342 -5.20 -14.86 -11.11
C THR A 342 -6.28 -13.96 -10.53
N PHE A 343 -6.09 -12.65 -10.66
CA PHE A 343 -7.00 -11.66 -10.14
C PHE A 343 -8.10 -11.34 -11.14
N ILE A 344 -9.34 -11.20 -10.66
CA ILE A 344 -10.49 -10.87 -11.49
C ILE A 344 -10.83 -9.39 -11.26
N MET A 345 -10.75 -8.57 -12.30
CA MET A 345 -11.05 -7.13 -12.27
C MET A 345 -12.17 -6.75 -13.23
N TRP A 346 -12.73 -5.57 -13.03
CA TRP A 346 -13.70 -4.94 -13.93
C TRP A 346 -13.00 -3.89 -14.79
N ASN A 347 -13.28 -3.88 -16.09
CA ASN A 347 -12.84 -2.86 -17.01
C ASN A 347 -14.05 -1.97 -17.38
N ASP A 348 -14.01 -0.71 -16.97
CA ASP A 348 -15.09 0.25 -17.21
C ASP A 348 -15.22 0.65 -18.69
N GLU A 349 -14.14 0.65 -19.47
CA GLU A 349 -14.20 1.05 -20.88
C GLU A 349 -14.87 -0.03 -21.73
N LEU A 350 -14.45 -1.27 -21.53
CA LEU A 350 -14.97 -2.45 -22.24
C LEU A 350 -16.28 -2.97 -21.64
N GLN A 351 -16.69 -2.45 -20.48
CA GLN A 351 -17.84 -2.94 -19.71
C GLN A 351 -17.80 -4.47 -19.52
N THR A 352 -16.61 -5.00 -19.26
CA THR A 352 -16.37 -6.44 -19.11
C THR A 352 -15.37 -6.74 -18.00
N ARG A 353 -15.31 -8.00 -17.56
CA ARG A 353 -14.27 -8.45 -16.65
C ARG A 353 -13.01 -8.86 -17.37
N MET A 354 -11.89 -8.59 -16.73
CA MET A 354 -10.56 -8.95 -17.18
C MET A 354 -9.85 -9.73 -16.07
N LEU A 355 -8.84 -10.47 -16.47
CA LEU A 355 -7.96 -11.24 -15.61
C LEU A 355 -6.59 -10.58 -15.57
N LEU A 356 -5.93 -10.71 -14.43
CA LEU A 356 -4.58 -10.19 -14.23
C LEU A 356 -3.75 -11.23 -13.48
N ASP A 357 -2.71 -11.76 -14.10
CA ASP A 357 -1.82 -12.75 -13.50
C ASP A 357 -0.36 -12.63 -13.96
N SER A 358 0.52 -13.41 -13.34
CA SER A 358 1.95 -13.35 -13.58
C SER A 358 2.39 -13.92 -14.93
N LYS A 359 1.50 -14.61 -15.65
CA LYS A 359 1.77 -15.27 -16.92
C LYS A 359 1.56 -14.32 -18.11
N HIS A 360 0.74 -13.30 -17.93
CA HIS A 360 0.45 -12.29 -18.95
C HIS A 360 1.19 -10.99 -18.61
N ARG A 361 2.30 -10.74 -19.31
CA ARG A 361 3.17 -9.58 -19.03
C ARG A 361 3.51 -8.82 -20.29
N ASP A 362 3.70 -7.50 -20.12
CA ASP A 362 4.26 -6.65 -21.15
C ASP A 362 5.70 -7.08 -21.46
N GLU A 363 6.02 -7.20 -22.74
CA GLU A 363 7.33 -7.67 -23.16
C GLU A 363 8.45 -6.69 -22.76
N ASN A 364 8.15 -5.39 -22.69
CA ASN A 364 9.12 -4.33 -22.42
C ASN A 364 9.17 -3.99 -20.93
N THR A 365 8.02 -3.73 -20.30
CA THR A 365 7.98 -3.27 -18.90
C THR A 365 7.96 -4.42 -17.90
N LYS A 366 7.60 -5.63 -18.34
CA LYS A 366 7.35 -6.81 -17.49
C LYS A 366 6.19 -6.63 -16.50
N ASP A 367 5.42 -5.55 -16.63
CA ASP A 367 4.21 -5.33 -15.87
C ASP A 367 3.13 -6.33 -16.28
N TYR A 368 2.21 -6.62 -15.37
CA TYR A 368 1.11 -7.53 -15.65
C TYR A 368 0.15 -6.84 -16.63
N ILE A 369 -0.32 -7.57 -17.63
CA ILE A 369 -1.29 -7.08 -18.60
C ILE A 369 -2.63 -7.77 -18.34
N ALA A 370 -3.69 -6.97 -18.31
CA ALA A 370 -5.04 -7.49 -18.18
C ALA A 370 -5.47 -8.19 -19.49
N TYR A 371 -6.08 -9.37 -19.38
CA TYR A 371 -6.55 -10.14 -20.53
C TYR A 371 -8.02 -10.57 -20.36
N PRO A 372 -8.74 -10.87 -21.46
CA PRO A 372 -10.16 -11.18 -21.40
C PRO A 372 -10.47 -12.45 -20.57
N ILE A 373 -11.58 -12.43 -19.84
CA ILE A 373 -12.02 -13.51 -18.95
C ILE A 373 -12.38 -14.81 -19.69
N GLU A 374 -12.66 -14.74 -20.99
CA GLU A 374 -12.96 -15.87 -21.85
C GLU A 374 -11.80 -16.89 -21.93
N GLN A 375 -10.61 -16.48 -21.51
CA GLN A 375 -9.42 -17.32 -21.47
C GLN A 375 -9.30 -18.16 -20.18
N ILE A 376 -10.27 -18.10 -19.24
CA ILE A 376 -10.32 -19.05 -18.12
C ILE A 376 -10.50 -20.46 -18.68
N ASP A 377 -9.68 -21.40 -18.20
CA ASP A 377 -9.93 -22.83 -18.40
C ASP A 377 -10.90 -23.35 -17.32
N PRO A 378 -12.17 -23.65 -17.67
CA PRO A 378 -13.13 -24.18 -16.72
C PRO A 378 -12.82 -25.63 -16.31
N ASN A 379 -11.92 -26.34 -16.99
CA ASN A 379 -11.50 -27.66 -16.56
C ASN A 379 -10.64 -27.61 -15.29
N ILE A 380 -10.14 -26.43 -14.93
CA ILE A 380 -9.42 -26.21 -13.68
C ILE A 380 -10.44 -26.06 -12.53
N PRO A 381 -10.42 -26.94 -11.52
CA PRO A 381 -11.36 -26.92 -10.40
C PRO A 381 -11.35 -25.61 -9.60
N ALA A 382 -10.18 -24.98 -9.47
CA ALA A 382 -10.03 -23.69 -8.82
C ALA A 382 -10.85 -22.59 -9.53
N CYS A 383 -10.85 -22.58 -10.87
CA CYS A 383 -11.68 -21.69 -11.66
C CYS A 383 -13.16 -21.92 -11.33
N ASN A 384 -13.62 -23.18 -11.39
CA ASN A 384 -15.00 -23.55 -11.06
C ASN A 384 -15.42 -23.15 -9.63
N TRP A 385 -14.55 -23.35 -8.64
CA TRP A 385 -14.81 -22.92 -7.27
C TRP A 385 -15.03 -21.41 -7.18
N THR A 386 -14.17 -20.63 -7.83
CA THR A 386 -14.26 -19.16 -7.87
C THR A 386 -15.59 -18.69 -8.45
N LEU A 387 -16.09 -19.35 -9.50
CA LEU A 387 -17.38 -19.00 -10.11
C LEU A 387 -18.55 -19.23 -9.13
N ASN A 388 -18.49 -20.28 -8.32
CA ASN A 388 -19.56 -20.67 -7.40
C ASN A 388 -19.65 -19.81 -6.13
N HIS A 389 -18.58 -19.11 -5.74
CA HIS A 389 -18.53 -18.37 -4.47
C HIS A 389 -18.40 -16.86 -4.67
N ASN A 390 -18.56 -16.36 -5.90
CA ASN A 390 -18.38 -14.96 -6.24
C ASN A 390 -17.01 -14.43 -5.74
N ALA A 391 -15.96 -15.23 -5.93
CA ALA A 391 -14.62 -14.90 -5.47
C ALA A 391 -13.96 -13.87 -6.41
N SER A 392 -13.10 -13.02 -5.83
CA SER A 392 -12.42 -11.94 -6.55
C SER A 392 -11.09 -12.35 -7.19
N PHE A 393 -10.66 -13.58 -6.91
CA PHE A 393 -9.43 -14.16 -7.42
C PHE A 393 -9.61 -15.68 -7.60
N ILE A 394 -8.72 -16.25 -8.40
CA ILE A 394 -8.52 -17.69 -8.55
C ILE A 394 -7.16 -17.99 -7.91
N LEU A 395 -7.12 -18.99 -7.04
CA LEU A 395 -5.88 -19.49 -6.44
C LEU A 395 -5.63 -20.90 -6.97
N ILE A 396 -4.59 -21.07 -7.78
CA ILE A 396 -4.15 -22.39 -8.22
C ILE A 396 -3.00 -22.82 -7.31
N LEU A 397 -3.25 -23.81 -6.46
CA LEU A 397 -2.22 -24.36 -5.57
C LEU A 397 -1.21 -25.20 -6.36
N ARG A 398 0.07 -25.03 -6.07
CA ARG A 398 1.16 -25.76 -6.75
C ARG A 398 1.18 -27.25 -6.38
N ASP A 399 0.77 -27.59 -5.16
CA ASP A 399 0.55 -28.98 -4.77
C ASP A 399 -0.75 -29.48 -5.40
N GLU A 400 -0.62 -30.37 -6.38
CA GLU A 400 -1.74 -30.90 -7.14
C GLU A 400 -2.72 -31.72 -6.27
N MET A 401 -2.22 -32.51 -5.31
CA MET A 401 -3.06 -33.31 -4.42
C MET A 401 -3.86 -32.41 -3.49
N LEU A 402 -3.21 -31.39 -2.92
CA LEU A 402 -3.89 -30.38 -2.12
C LEU A 402 -4.91 -29.61 -2.96
N CYS A 403 -4.55 -29.18 -4.16
CA CYS A 403 -5.44 -28.48 -5.09
C CYS A 403 -6.71 -29.33 -5.35
N ARG A 404 -6.52 -30.62 -5.67
CA ARG A 404 -7.61 -31.58 -5.85
C ARG A 404 -8.45 -31.73 -4.59
N ALA A 405 -7.85 -31.79 -3.40
CA ALA A 405 -8.56 -31.96 -2.15
C ALA A 405 -9.39 -30.71 -1.76
N VAL A 406 -8.81 -29.51 -1.91
CA VAL A 406 -9.46 -28.22 -1.62
C VAL A 406 -10.65 -27.99 -2.55
N TYR A 407 -10.49 -28.36 -3.83
CA TYR A 407 -11.48 -28.11 -4.86
C TYR A 407 -12.24 -29.38 -5.30
N LYS A 408 -12.22 -30.46 -4.51
CA LYS A 408 -12.78 -31.78 -4.87
C LYS A 408 -14.22 -31.76 -5.38
N ASN A 409 -15.05 -30.87 -4.81
CA ASN A 409 -16.47 -30.73 -5.17
C ASN A 409 -16.68 -29.97 -6.50
N TYR A 410 -15.61 -29.49 -7.13
CA TYR A 410 -15.61 -28.68 -8.35
C TYR A 410 -14.83 -29.34 -9.49
N HIS A 411 -14.45 -30.61 -9.31
CA HIS A 411 -13.92 -31.47 -10.36
C HIS A 411 -15.07 -32.08 -11.17
N TYR A 412 -15.32 -31.52 -12.35
CA TYR A 412 -16.26 -32.09 -13.32
C TYR A 412 -15.48 -33.00 -14.28
N SER A 413 -15.78 -34.29 -14.27
CA SER A 413 -14.96 -35.33 -14.93
C SER A 413 -15.04 -35.34 -16.46
N ASN A 414 -16.07 -34.76 -17.07
CA ASN A 414 -16.23 -34.59 -18.52
C ASN A 414 -17.21 -33.45 -18.79
N MET A 415 -16.72 -32.24 -19.02
CA MET A 415 -17.57 -31.14 -19.46
C MET A 415 -17.59 -31.10 -20.99
N SER A 416 -18.79 -31.12 -21.60
CA SER A 416 -18.90 -30.93 -23.04
C SER A 416 -18.50 -29.50 -23.43
N GLU A 417 -17.97 -29.29 -24.63
CA GLU A 417 -17.65 -27.95 -25.14
C GLU A 417 -18.85 -26.99 -25.08
N SER A 418 -20.06 -27.50 -25.36
CA SER A 418 -21.31 -26.75 -25.25
C SER A 418 -21.64 -26.33 -23.82
N PHE A 419 -21.30 -27.17 -22.84
CA PHE A 419 -21.49 -26.88 -21.42
C PHE A 419 -20.44 -25.88 -20.93
N ILE A 420 -19.20 -25.99 -21.39
CA ILE A 420 -18.12 -25.03 -21.16
C ILE A 420 -18.50 -23.66 -21.71
N ASP A 421 -18.91 -23.55 -22.97
CA ASP A 421 -19.35 -22.29 -23.59
C ASP A 421 -20.54 -21.67 -22.84
N SER A 422 -21.50 -22.51 -22.44
CA SER A 422 -22.66 -22.11 -21.66
C SER A 422 -22.31 -21.60 -20.25
N ILE A 423 -21.39 -22.28 -19.56
CA ILE A 423 -20.88 -21.84 -18.26
C ILE A 423 -20.10 -20.56 -18.42
N ASN A 424 -19.21 -20.44 -19.41
CA ASN A 424 -18.46 -19.21 -19.65
C ASN A 424 -19.39 -18.04 -19.91
N LYS A 425 -20.41 -18.19 -20.77
CA LYS A 425 -21.42 -17.14 -21.01
C LYS A 425 -22.21 -16.78 -19.75
N SER A 426 -22.67 -17.76 -18.99
CA SER A 426 -23.38 -17.53 -17.72
C SER A 426 -22.47 -16.87 -16.68
N HIS A 427 -21.22 -17.31 -16.62
CA HIS A 427 -20.20 -16.81 -15.73
C HIS A 427 -19.90 -15.34 -16.07
N ILE A 428 -19.67 -15.03 -17.34
CA ILE A 428 -19.49 -13.67 -17.87
C ILE A 428 -20.72 -12.81 -17.57
N ALA A 429 -21.95 -13.33 -17.71
CA ALA A 429 -23.18 -12.57 -17.44
C ALA A 429 -23.33 -12.21 -15.95
N ILE A 430 -23.20 -13.20 -15.04
CA ILE A 430 -23.24 -12.99 -13.58
C ILE A 430 -22.13 -12.02 -13.17
N LEU A 431 -20.91 -12.26 -13.66
CA LEU A 431 -19.76 -11.45 -13.31
C LEU A 431 -19.83 -10.03 -13.90
N SER A 432 -20.36 -9.85 -15.12
CA SER A 432 -20.51 -8.52 -15.71
C SER A 432 -21.66 -7.70 -15.13
N GLY A 433 -22.51 -8.31 -14.29
CA GLY A 433 -23.72 -7.65 -13.78
C GLY A 433 -24.77 -7.42 -14.87
N ASN A 434 -24.56 -7.97 -16.07
CA ASN A 434 -25.51 -8.04 -17.17
C ASN A 434 -26.11 -9.44 -17.20
N ASP A 435 -26.68 -9.87 -16.06
CA ASP A 435 -27.34 -11.18 -15.97
C ASP A 435 -28.53 -11.19 -16.93
N ASP A 436 -28.36 -11.84 -18.09
CA ASP A 436 -29.48 -12.11 -18.99
C ASP A 436 -30.32 -13.22 -18.37
N LEU A 437 -31.39 -12.79 -17.67
CA LEU A 437 -32.38 -13.65 -17.03
C LEU A 437 -33.05 -14.65 -17.99
N SER A 438 -32.86 -14.51 -19.31
CA SER A 438 -33.40 -15.45 -20.31
C SER A 438 -32.69 -16.80 -20.33
N TYR A 439 -31.44 -16.89 -19.87
CA TYR A 439 -30.69 -18.14 -19.90
C TYR A 439 -30.96 -18.96 -18.63
N TRP A 440 -31.46 -20.20 -18.78
CA TRP A 440 -31.87 -21.10 -17.69
C TRP A 440 -31.19 -22.46 -17.85
N SER A 441 -30.24 -22.80 -16.96
CA SER A 441 -29.59 -24.12 -16.94
C SER A 441 -29.55 -24.73 -15.53
N LYS A 442 -29.44 -26.06 -15.42
CA LYS A 442 -29.29 -26.74 -14.11
C LYS A 442 -28.03 -26.26 -13.35
N SER A 443 -26.96 -25.94 -14.07
CA SER A 443 -25.74 -25.34 -13.50
C SER A 443 -25.99 -23.95 -12.95
N LEU A 444 -26.75 -23.12 -13.68
CA LEU A 444 -27.17 -21.80 -13.21
C LEU A 444 -28.06 -21.89 -11.96
N HIS A 445 -28.93 -22.90 -11.87
CA HIS A 445 -29.73 -23.13 -10.67
C HIS A 445 -28.88 -23.49 -9.44
N ALA A 446 -27.84 -24.32 -9.61
CA ALA A 446 -26.90 -24.64 -8.54
C ALA A 446 -26.07 -23.41 -8.12
N LEU A 447 -25.55 -22.65 -9.08
CA LEU A 447 -24.86 -21.36 -8.89
C LEU A 447 -25.74 -20.34 -8.16
N ARG A 448 -27.01 -20.22 -8.54
CA ARG A 448 -27.95 -19.29 -7.89
C ARG A 448 -28.35 -19.78 -6.49
N LYS A 449 -28.47 -21.08 -6.24
CA LYS A 449 -28.72 -21.63 -4.89
C LYS A 449 -27.58 -21.37 -3.92
N SER A 450 -26.32 -21.40 -4.36
CA SER A 450 -25.18 -21.01 -3.52
C SER A 450 -25.11 -19.50 -3.24
N VAL A 451 -25.77 -18.67 -4.05
CA VAL A 451 -25.89 -17.22 -3.84
C VAL A 451 -27.04 -16.86 -2.88
N VAL A 452 -28.05 -17.74 -2.73
CA VAL A 452 -29.28 -17.47 -1.94
C VAL A 452 -29.22 -18.03 -0.51
N CYS A 453 -28.11 -18.65 -0.08
CA CYS A 453 -27.95 -19.08 1.31
C CYS A 453 -26.58 -18.69 1.89
N GLU A 454 -26.50 -17.48 2.44
CA GLU A 454 -25.69 -17.18 3.64
C GLU A 454 -26.53 -16.19 4.48
N GLU A 455 -27.33 -16.73 5.41
CA GLU A 455 -27.72 -15.98 6.63
C GLU A 455 -26.48 -15.72 7.49
#